data_AF-A0A962KC05-F1
#
_entry.id   AF-A0A962KC05-F1
#
_cell.length_a   1.000
_cell.length_b   1.000
_cell.length_c   1.000
_cell.angle_alpha   90.00
_cell.angle_beta   90.00
_cell.angle_gamma   90.00
#
_symmetry.space_group_name_H-M   'P 1'
#
loop_
_entity.id
_entity.type
_entity.pdbx_description
1 polymer ?
#
loop_
_entity_poly.entity_id
_entity_poly.type
_entity_poly.pdbx_seq_one_letter_code
_entity_poly.pdbx_strand_id
1 'polypeptide(L)'
;ERAEIYAEINRVAQQAAAYAVPNEIDKVYNSMGAGGLNAHTSYEETVYKVGLPSNRLEQWAEIESDRFVDPVFRLFHTELETVYEELNRSLDNRDRVILYATDE
;
A
#
# COMPACT_ATOMS: atom_id res chain seq x y z
N GLU A 1 19.34 23.86 6.44
CA GLU A 1 18.46 22.97 7.21
C GLU A 1 17.42 22.22 6.36
N ARG A 2 16.27 22.80 5.97
CA ARG A 2 15.22 22.07 5.20
C ARG A 2 15.73 21.41 3.92
N ALA A 3 16.52 22.13 3.12
CA ALA A 3 17.08 21.59 1.87
C ALA A 3 18.06 20.42 2.11
N GLU A 4 18.84 20.48 3.20
CA GLU A 4 19.79 19.43 3.58
C GLU A 4 19.05 18.17 4.03
N ILE A 5 17.96 18.33 4.80
CA ILE A 5 17.09 17.22 5.22
C ILE A 5 16.49 16.53 3.99
N TYR A 6 15.97 17.27 3.01
CA TYR A 6 15.46 16.65 1.78
C TYR A 6 16.55 15.96 0.95
N ALA A 7 17.75 16.52 0.90
CA ALA A 7 18.87 15.89 0.23
C ALA A 7 19.23 14.55 0.88
N GLU A 8 19.24 14.51 2.21
CA GLU A 8 19.49 13.29 2.97
C GLU A 8 18.38 12.25 2.79
N ILE A 9 17.12 12.68 2.87
CA ILE A 9 15.96 11.82 2.60
C ILE A 9 16.05 11.21 1.21
N ASN A 10 16.35 12.01 0.18
CA ASN A 10 16.49 11.52 -1.19
C ASN A 10 17.65 10.51 -1.30
N ARG A 11 18.80 10.81 -0.69
CA ARG A 11 19.96 9.93 -0.67
C ARG A 11 19.64 8.56 -0.06
N VAL A 12 18.98 8.54 1.10
CA VAL A 12 18.59 7.29 1.79
C VAL A 12 17.48 6.57 1.03
N ALA A 13 16.50 7.28 0.48
CA ALA A 13 15.42 6.70 -0.33
C ALA A 13 15.97 5.99 -1.58
N GLN A 14 16.94 6.58 -2.28
CA GLN A 14 17.61 5.93 -3.41
C GLN A 14 18.35 4.66 -3.01
N GLN A 15 19.02 4.66 -1.86
CA GLN A 15 19.68 3.47 -1.34
C GLN A 15 18.66 2.37 -0.99
N ALA A 16 17.52 2.73 -0.38
CA ALA A 16 16.46 1.78 -0.06
C ALA A 16 15.78 1.22 -1.33
N ALA A 17 15.59 2.05 -2.36
CA ALA A 17 14.98 1.65 -3.63
C ALA A 17 15.75 0.55 -4.36
N ALA A 18 17.07 0.45 -4.17
CA ALA A 18 17.89 -0.63 -4.74
C ALA A 18 17.51 -2.03 -4.22
N TYR A 19 16.85 -2.11 -3.06
CA TYR A 19 16.35 -3.35 -2.46
C TYR A 19 14.83 -3.49 -2.57
N ALA A 20 14.16 -2.54 -3.20
CA ALA A 20 12.72 -2.59 -3.37
C ALA A 20 12.34 -3.55 -4.50
N VAL A 21 11.33 -4.37 -4.25
CA VAL A 21 10.68 -5.19 -5.27
C VAL A 21 9.28 -4.62 -5.50
N PRO A 22 9.05 -3.89 -6.62
CA PRO A 22 7.72 -3.35 -6.90
C PRO A 22 6.68 -4.47 -7.01
N ASN A 23 5.53 -4.28 -6.38
CA ASN A 23 4.41 -5.22 -6.35
C ASN A 23 4.79 -6.62 -5.80
N GLU A 24 5.71 -6.70 -4.84
CA GLU A 24 6.20 -7.97 -4.30
C GLU A 24 5.09 -8.86 -3.74
N ILE A 25 4.25 -8.31 -2.85
CA ILE A 25 3.13 -9.04 -2.23
C ILE A 25 2.15 -9.56 -3.29
N ASP A 26 1.81 -8.73 -4.27
CA ASP A 26 0.94 -9.13 -5.39
C ASP A 26 1.55 -10.27 -6.20
N LYS A 27 2.84 -10.19 -6.55
CA LYS A 27 3.55 -11.27 -7.28
C LYS A 27 3.59 -12.57 -6.48
N VAL A 28 3.92 -12.49 -5.19
CA VAL A 28 3.98 -13.66 -4.30
C VAL A 28 2.61 -14.33 -4.22
N TYR A 29 1.55 -13.56 -3.94
CA TYR A 29 0.20 -14.10 -3.87
C TYR A 29 -0.30 -14.64 -5.23
N ASN A 30 -0.06 -13.93 -6.33
CA ASN A 30 -0.44 -14.40 -7.67
C ASN A 30 0.25 -15.72 -8.03
N SER A 31 1.51 -15.94 -7.62
CA SER A 31 2.20 -17.22 -7.81
C SER A 31 1.52 -18.41 -7.11
N MET A 32 0.71 -18.13 -6.08
CA MET A 32 -0.07 -19.13 -5.34
C MET A 32 -1.51 -19.29 -5.84
N GLY A 33 -1.88 -18.61 -6.93
CA GLY A 33 -3.24 -18.62 -7.47
C GLY A 33 -4.18 -17.65 -6.77
N ALA A 34 -3.65 -16.53 -6.25
CA ALA A 34 -4.47 -15.52 -5.60
C ALA A 34 -5.43 -14.80 -6.56
N GLY A 35 -6.51 -14.29 -6.00
CA GLY A 35 -7.42 -13.35 -6.66
C GLY A 35 -8.04 -12.38 -5.66
N GLY A 36 -8.41 -11.19 -6.11
CA GLY A 36 -9.06 -10.19 -5.27
C GLY A 36 -8.19 -9.63 -4.14
N LEU A 37 -6.86 -9.62 -4.31
CA LEU A 37 -5.95 -8.92 -3.41
C LEU A 37 -6.33 -7.43 -3.37
N ASN A 38 -6.65 -6.93 -2.17
CA ASN A 38 -7.05 -5.55 -1.99
C ASN A 38 -6.86 -5.11 -0.53
N ALA A 39 -6.91 -3.81 -0.29
CA ALA A 39 -6.94 -3.21 1.03
C ALA A 39 -7.86 -1.98 1.05
N HIS A 40 -8.44 -1.68 2.21
CA HIS A 40 -9.14 -0.41 2.40
C HIS A 40 -8.94 0.10 3.83
N THR A 41 -9.07 1.42 3.99
CA THR A 41 -9.03 2.10 5.29
C THR A 41 -10.32 2.90 5.45
N SER A 42 -10.93 2.80 6.63
CA SER A 42 -12.11 3.57 7.05
C SER A 42 -11.85 4.20 8.42
N TYR A 43 -12.85 4.85 9.01
CA TYR A 43 -12.74 5.55 10.29
C TYR A 43 -12.29 4.64 11.44
N GLU A 44 -12.74 3.38 11.46
CA GLU A 44 -12.51 2.45 12.59
C GLU A 44 -11.72 1.20 12.22
N GLU A 45 -11.35 1.03 10.94
CA GLU A 45 -10.68 -0.19 10.48
C GLU A 45 -9.71 0.06 9.33
N THR A 46 -8.72 -0.83 9.26
CA THR A 46 -7.92 -1.05 8.06
C THR A 46 -7.98 -2.54 7.75
N VAL A 47 -8.47 -2.88 6.56
CA VAL A 47 -8.71 -4.27 6.16
C VAL A 47 -7.80 -4.61 5.00
N TYR A 48 -7.09 -5.73 5.15
CA TYR A 48 -6.31 -6.35 4.09
C TYR A 48 -6.94 -7.69 3.74
N LYS A 49 -7.15 -7.97 2.45
CA LYS A 49 -7.84 -9.18 2.01
C LYS A 49 -7.22 -9.75 0.75
N VAL A 50 -7.21 -11.07 0.67
CA VAL A 50 -6.78 -11.84 -0.49
C VAL A 50 -7.58 -13.14 -0.56
N GLY A 51 -8.02 -13.52 -1.75
CA GLY A 51 -8.57 -14.85 -2.01
C GLY A 51 -7.47 -15.80 -2.44
N LEU A 52 -7.36 -16.96 -1.80
CA LEU A 52 -6.37 -18.00 -2.10
C LEU A 52 -7.03 -19.38 -2.16
N PRO A 53 -6.43 -20.35 -2.88
CA PRO A 53 -6.82 -21.76 -2.77
C PRO A 53 -6.76 -22.24 -1.32
N SER A 54 -7.68 -23.11 -0.91
CA SER A 54 -7.84 -23.52 0.50
C SER A 54 -6.60 -24.20 1.11
N ASN A 55 -5.72 -24.76 0.28
CA ASN A 55 -4.47 -25.39 0.70
C ASN A 55 -3.31 -24.38 0.92
N ARG A 56 -3.57 -23.07 0.85
CA ARG A 56 -2.56 -22.00 1.01
C ARG A 56 -2.60 -21.28 2.37
N LEU A 57 -3.35 -21.80 3.33
CA LEU A 57 -3.54 -21.16 4.63
C LEU A 57 -2.22 -20.90 5.37
N GLU A 58 -1.30 -21.86 5.36
CA GLU A 58 0.00 -21.74 6.04
C GLU A 58 0.86 -20.64 5.42
N GLN A 59 0.96 -20.60 4.09
CA GLN A 59 1.72 -19.57 3.38
C GLN A 59 1.13 -18.17 3.59
N TRP A 60 -0.21 -18.06 3.58
CA TRP A 60 -0.88 -16.80 3.91
C TRP A 60 -0.53 -16.33 5.32
N ALA A 61 -0.57 -17.22 6.30
CA ALA A 61 -0.25 -16.89 7.69
C ALA A 61 1.21 -16.45 7.85
N GLU A 62 2.15 -17.12 7.16
CA GLU A 62 3.57 -16.75 7.16
C GLU A 62 3.77 -15.34 6.58
N ILE A 63 3.21 -15.06 5.39
CA ILE A 63 3.35 -13.77 4.71
C ILE A 63 2.73 -12.63 5.52
N GLU A 64 1.47 -12.79 5.96
CA GLU A 64 0.83 -11.71 6.73
C GLU A 64 1.50 -11.53 8.10
N SER A 65 1.93 -12.62 8.77
CA SER A 65 2.65 -12.52 10.04
C SER A 65 3.94 -11.71 9.89
N ASP A 66 4.78 -12.02 8.91
CA ASP A 66 6.02 -11.29 8.65
C ASP A 66 5.71 -9.80 8.36
N ARG A 67 4.73 -9.55 7.48
CA ARG A 67 4.31 -8.21 7.09
C ARG A 67 3.83 -7.34 8.26
N PHE A 68 3.17 -7.93 9.26
CA PHE A 68 2.71 -7.19 10.45
C PHE A 68 3.77 -7.09 11.56
N VAL A 69 4.70 -8.04 11.64
CA VAL A 69 5.75 -8.07 12.67
C VAL A 69 6.95 -7.21 12.28
N ASP A 70 7.41 -7.27 11.03
CA ASP A 70 8.59 -6.53 10.54
C ASP A 70 8.32 -5.83 9.18
N PRO A 71 7.47 -4.80 9.13
CA PRO A 71 7.18 -4.09 7.90
C PRO A 71 8.38 -3.24 7.43
N VAL A 72 8.80 -3.43 6.17
CA VAL A 72 9.91 -2.66 5.58
C VAL A 72 9.43 -1.72 4.47
N PHE A 73 9.51 -0.41 4.72
CA PHE A 73 8.97 0.63 3.82
C PHE A 73 10.00 1.19 2.83
N ARG A 74 10.36 0.40 1.81
CA ARG A 74 11.40 0.79 0.82
C ARG A 74 10.92 1.72 -0.30
N LEU A 75 9.61 1.86 -0.48
CA LEU A 75 8.99 2.63 -1.58
C LEU A 75 8.18 3.85 -1.12
N PHE A 76 8.30 4.24 0.16
CA PHE A 76 7.43 5.25 0.78
C PHE A 76 7.27 6.55 -0.03
N HIS A 77 8.35 7.11 -0.59
CA HIS A 77 8.28 8.36 -1.35
C HIS A 77 7.49 8.23 -2.65
N THR A 78 7.67 7.13 -3.38
CA THR A 78 6.93 6.87 -4.63
C THR A 78 5.46 6.60 -4.33
N GLU A 79 5.18 5.80 -3.29
CA GLU A 79 3.80 5.52 -2.85
C GLU A 79 3.07 6.79 -2.36
N LEU A 80 3.78 7.73 -1.74
CA LEU A 80 3.21 9.01 -1.31
C LEU A 80 2.65 9.80 -2.51
N GLU A 81 3.35 9.80 -3.64
CA GLU A 81 2.87 10.44 -4.88
C GLU A 81 1.58 9.77 -5.38
N THR A 82 1.53 8.43 -5.36
CA THR A 82 0.32 7.67 -5.71
C THR A 82 -0.88 8.03 -4.82
N VAL A 83 -0.67 8.17 -3.51
CA VAL A 83 -1.74 8.59 -2.58
C VAL A 83 -2.26 9.99 -2.91
N TYR A 84 -1.37 10.93 -3.28
CA TYR A 84 -1.81 12.26 -3.72
C TYR A 84 -2.61 12.20 -5.02
N GLU A 85 -2.23 11.34 -5.97
CA GLU A 85 -2.99 11.13 -7.20
C GLU A 85 -4.38 10.54 -6.92
N GLU A 86 -4.50 9.57 -6.00
CA GLU A 86 -5.78 9.01 -5.57
C GLU A 86 -6.68 10.06 -4.91
N LEU A 87 -6.10 10.91 -4.04
CA LEU A 87 -6.82 12.02 -3.42
C LEU A 87 -7.36 12.99 -4.48
N ASN A 88 -6.51 13.41 -5.42
CA ASN A 88 -6.92 14.33 -6.49
C ASN A 88 -8.04 13.73 -7.34
N ARG A 89 -7.92 12.47 -7.77
CA ARG A 89 -8.97 11.75 -8.51
C ARG A 89 -10.28 11.68 -7.74
N SER A 90 -10.21 11.55 -6.43
CA SER A 90 -11.37 11.55 -5.55
C SER A 90 -12.06 12.91 -5.51
N LEU A 91 -11.30 13.99 -5.39
CA LEU A 91 -11.84 15.36 -5.32
C LEU A 91 -12.47 15.78 -6.65
N ASP A 92 -11.98 15.23 -7.76
CA ASP A 92 -12.56 15.44 -9.09
C ASP A 92 -13.78 14.54 -9.37
N ASN A 93 -14.03 13.53 -8.53
CA ASN A 93 -15.16 12.62 -8.69
C ASN A 93 -16.45 13.25 -8.17
N ARG A 94 -17.30 13.71 -9.10
CA ARG A 94 -18.60 14.35 -8.80
C ARG A 94 -19.47 13.57 -7.83
N ASP A 95 -19.59 12.25 -7.98
CA ASP A 95 -20.46 11.43 -7.13
C ASP A 95 -19.90 11.36 -5.70
N ARG A 96 -18.57 11.27 -5.56
CA ARG A 96 -17.88 11.29 -4.26
C ARG A 96 -18.03 12.64 -3.57
N VAL A 97 -17.89 13.73 -4.32
CA VAL A 97 -18.06 15.10 -3.79
C VAL A 97 -19.49 15.32 -3.29
N ILE A 98 -20.49 14.85 -4.04
CA ILE A 98 -21.90 14.94 -3.60
C ILE A 98 -22.11 14.16 -2.31
N LEU A 99 -21.61 12.92 -2.23
CA LEU A 99 -21.73 12.09 -1.03
C LEU A 99 -21.17 12.80 0.21
N TYR A 100 -19.94 13.34 0.12
CA TYR A 100 -19.33 14.08 1.22
C TYR A 100 -20.09 15.34 1.62
N ALA A 101 -20.72 16.04 0.67
CA ALA A 101 -21.50 17.24 0.95
C ALA A 101 -22.87 16.94 1.57
N THR A 102 -23.36 15.69 1.50
CA THR A 102 -24.65 15.27 2.06
C THR A 102 -24.54 14.46 3.34
N ASP A 103 -23.34 13.92 3.65
CA ASP A 103 -23.06 13.14 4.86
C ASP A 103 -22.60 14.02 6.07
N GLU A 104 -22.55 15.35 5.90
CA GLU A 104 -22.49 16.36 6.99
C GLU A 104 -23.89 16.96 7.28
#